data_AF-A0A1W1V1L5-F1
#
_entry.id   AF-A0A1W1V1L5-F1
#
_cell.length_a   1.000
_cell.length_b   1.000
_cell.length_c   1.000
_cell.angle_alpha   90.00
_cell.angle_beta   90.00
_cell.angle_gamma   90.00
#
_symmetry.space_group_name_H-M   'P 1'
#
loop_
_entity.id
_entity.type
_entity.pdbx_description
1 polymer ?
#
loop_
_entity_poly.entity_id
_entity_poly.type
_entity_poly.pdbx_seq_one_letter_code
_entity_poly.pdbx_strand_id
1 'polypeptide(L)'
;MKRQIDYLMEVVNIEGVVISMNLTKKDSSFEQEFKIYYPVVVKKIISILGDAEISKDIAQETFLKYYYQDKKEIDNIKAWLLTVASNLAYNYIRAEQSRKMREEKVILEKNK
;
A
#
# COMPACT_ATOMS: atom_id res chain seq x y z
N MET A 1 -0.33 -13.14 -11.56
CA MET A 1 -1.33 -12.23 -10.96
C MET A 1 -2.68 -12.25 -11.68
N LYS A 2 -2.77 -12.02 -13.01
CA LYS A 2 -4.05 -12.10 -13.76
C LYS A 2 -4.80 -13.45 -13.57
N ARG A 3 -4.04 -14.55 -13.58
CA ARG A 3 -4.54 -15.94 -13.51
C ARG A 3 -5.30 -16.31 -12.22
N GLN A 4 -5.15 -15.56 -11.13
CA GLN A 4 -5.80 -15.85 -9.84
C GLN A 4 -7.12 -15.09 -9.67
N ILE A 5 -7.27 -13.97 -10.40
CA ILE A 5 -8.54 -13.23 -10.53
C ILE A 5 -9.45 -13.96 -11.53
N ASP A 6 -8.89 -14.48 -12.62
CA ASP A 6 -9.64 -15.22 -13.65
C ASP A 6 -10.34 -16.48 -13.09
N TYR A 7 -9.71 -17.21 -12.15
CA TYR A 7 -10.27 -18.43 -11.53
C TYR A 7 -11.48 -18.15 -10.61
N LEU A 8 -11.54 -16.97 -9.99
CA LEU A 8 -12.65 -16.59 -9.12
C LEU A 8 -13.90 -16.17 -9.90
N MET A 9 -13.77 -15.87 -11.20
CA MET A 9 -14.86 -15.38 -12.05
C MET A 9 -15.74 -16.50 -12.62
N GLU A 10 -15.28 -17.75 -12.68
CA GLU A 10 -16.00 -18.86 -13.33
C GLU A 10 -17.01 -19.57 -12.40
N VAL A 11 -16.84 -19.45 -11.06
CA VAL A 11 -17.53 -20.32 -10.07
C VAL A 11 -18.85 -19.76 -9.49
N VAL A 12 -19.27 -18.54 -9.84
CA VAL A 12 -20.32 -17.80 -9.07
C VAL A 12 -21.53 -17.37 -9.94
N ASN A 13 -22.02 -18.21 -10.85
CA ASN A 13 -22.85 -17.73 -11.97
C ASN A 13 -24.39 -17.81 -11.85
N ILE A 14 -25.02 -17.62 -10.67
CA ILE A 14 -26.49 -17.39 -10.63
C ILE A 14 -26.89 -16.18 -9.75
N GLU A 15 -26.14 -15.86 -8.67
CA GLU A 15 -26.19 -14.54 -7.99
C GLU A 15 -25.10 -13.56 -8.51
N GLY A 16 -24.32 -14.00 -9.50
CA GLY A 16 -23.05 -13.40 -9.92
C GLY A 16 -23.14 -12.04 -10.58
N VAL A 17 -24.27 -11.60 -11.12
CA VAL A 17 -24.35 -10.35 -11.90
C VAL A 17 -24.18 -9.11 -11.02
N VAL A 18 -24.82 -9.07 -9.85
CA VAL A 18 -24.77 -7.90 -8.96
C VAL A 18 -23.43 -7.81 -8.22
N ILE A 19 -22.88 -8.96 -7.81
CA ILE A 19 -21.56 -9.04 -7.19
C ILE A 19 -20.47 -8.70 -8.22
N SER A 20 -20.55 -9.23 -9.44
CA SER A 20 -19.60 -8.87 -10.51
C SER A 20 -19.70 -7.41 -10.92
N MET A 21 -20.89 -6.80 -10.97
CA MET A 21 -21.06 -5.35 -11.19
C MET A 21 -20.45 -4.50 -10.06
N ASN A 22 -20.63 -4.88 -8.80
CA ASN A 22 -20.05 -4.15 -7.67
C ASN A 22 -18.53 -4.33 -7.58
N LEU A 23 -18.02 -5.53 -7.86
CA LEU A 23 -16.58 -5.79 -7.96
C LEU A 23 -15.97 -5.00 -9.12
N THR A 24 -16.53 -5.08 -10.33
CA THR A 24 -16.05 -4.30 -11.48
C THR A 24 -16.16 -2.78 -11.27
N LYS A 25 -17.21 -2.29 -10.62
CA LYS A 25 -17.35 -0.85 -10.31
C LYS A 25 -16.35 -0.40 -9.22
N LYS A 26 -16.17 -1.20 -8.16
CA LYS A 26 -15.19 -0.94 -7.09
C LYS A 26 -13.77 -0.95 -7.66
N ASP A 27 -13.48 -1.91 -8.53
CA ASP A 27 -12.18 -2.05 -9.18
C ASP A 27 -11.93 -0.91 -10.18
N SER A 28 -12.96 -0.44 -10.90
CA SER A 28 -12.85 0.70 -11.83
C SER A 28 -12.63 2.03 -11.09
N SER A 29 -13.33 2.29 -9.98
CA SER A 29 -13.10 3.50 -9.15
C SER A 29 -11.71 3.50 -8.54
N PHE A 30 -11.29 2.34 -8.01
CA PHE A 30 -9.96 2.18 -7.45
C PHE A 30 -8.86 2.41 -8.50
N GLU A 31 -9.01 1.87 -9.71
CA GLU A 31 -8.02 2.05 -10.79
C GLU A 31 -7.83 3.54 -11.14
N GLN A 32 -8.92 4.30 -11.22
CA GLN A 32 -8.87 5.74 -11.48
C GLN A 32 -8.17 6.50 -10.35
N GLU A 33 -8.55 6.22 -9.11
CA GLU A 33 -7.94 6.82 -7.91
C GLU A 33 -6.46 6.46 -7.79
N PHE A 34 -6.10 5.20 -8.09
CA PHE A 34 -4.72 4.72 -8.11
C PHE A 34 -3.89 5.50 -9.13
N LYS A 35 -4.36 5.63 -10.37
CA LYS A 35 -3.67 6.38 -11.43
C LYS A 35 -3.44 7.85 -11.04
N ILE A 36 -4.42 8.47 -10.38
CA ILE A 36 -4.33 9.88 -9.94
C ILE A 36 -3.37 10.05 -8.77
N TYR A 37 -3.49 9.23 -7.73
CA TYR A 37 -2.82 9.47 -6.45
C TYR A 37 -1.48 8.74 -6.30
N TYR A 38 -1.23 7.65 -7.03
CA TYR A 38 0.01 6.88 -6.88
C TYR A 38 1.28 7.72 -7.08
N PRO A 39 1.40 8.57 -8.13
CA PRO A 39 2.58 9.43 -8.28
C PRO A 39 2.75 10.44 -7.13
N VAL A 40 1.64 10.94 -6.58
CA VAL A 40 1.63 11.90 -5.47
C VAL A 40 2.10 11.24 -4.17
N VAL A 41 1.60 10.02 -3.90
CA VAL A 41 1.99 9.22 -2.73
C VAL A 41 3.46 8.83 -2.81
N VAL A 42 3.92 8.30 -3.94
CA VAL A 42 5.33 7.95 -4.14
C VAL A 42 6.23 9.17 -3.94
N LYS A 43 5.89 10.33 -4.53
CA LYS A 43 6.67 11.56 -4.36
C LYS A 43 6.74 12.00 -2.90
N LYS A 44 5.64 11.87 -2.14
CA LYS A 44 5.62 12.14 -0.70
C LYS A 44 6.57 11.21 0.06
N ILE A 45 6.54 9.90 -0.21
CA ILE A 45 7.40 8.94 0.49
C ILE A 45 8.86 9.16 0.13
N ILE A 46 9.18 9.44 -1.14
CA ILE A 46 10.54 9.79 -1.58
C ILE A 46 11.06 11.02 -0.81
N SER A 47 10.21 12.02 -0.57
CA SER A 47 10.63 13.19 0.22
C SER A 47 10.96 12.88 1.69
N ILE A 48 10.50 11.73 2.20
CA ILE A 48 10.77 11.26 3.57
C ILE A 48 11.98 10.32 3.60
N LEU A 49 12.07 9.39 2.65
CA LEU A 49 13.05 8.29 2.67
C LEU A 49 14.27 8.51 1.77
N GLY A 50 14.16 9.34 0.73
CA GLY A 50 15.21 9.50 -0.28
C GLY A 50 15.42 8.30 -1.21
N ASP A 51 14.72 7.18 -0.98
CA ASP A 51 14.85 5.94 -1.74
C ASP A 51 13.60 5.67 -2.60
N ALA A 52 13.78 5.58 -3.92
CA ALA A 52 12.68 5.42 -4.87
C ALA A 52 12.06 4.00 -4.90
N GLU A 53 12.83 2.96 -4.58
CA GLU A 53 12.37 1.58 -4.61
C GLU A 53 11.53 1.29 -3.38
N ILE A 54 12.08 1.57 -2.19
CA ILE A 54 11.36 1.44 -0.91
C ILE A 54 10.10 2.30 -0.91
N SER A 55 10.16 3.49 -1.54
CA SER A 55 8.98 4.35 -1.67
C SER A 55 7.85 3.73 -2.48
N LYS A 56 8.16 2.98 -3.54
CA LYS A 56 7.15 2.28 -4.34
C LYS A 56 6.53 1.12 -3.57
N ASP A 57 7.31 0.42 -2.76
CA ASP A 57 6.80 -0.68 -1.92
C ASP A 57 5.84 -0.16 -0.85
N ILE A 58 6.22 0.91 -0.16
CA ILE A 58 5.35 1.55 0.84
C ILE A 58 4.10 2.16 0.18
N ALA A 59 4.23 2.71 -1.02
CA ALA A 59 3.07 3.17 -1.78
C ALA A 59 2.12 2.01 -2.11
N GLN A 60 2.64 0.86 -2.56
CA GLN A 60 1.82 -0.33 -2.78
C GLN A 60 1.08 -0.76 -1.51
N GLU A 61 1.76 -0.83 -0.36
CA GLU A 61 1.10 -1.15 0.91
C GLU A 61 0.02 -0.11 1.27
N THR A 62 0.29 1.17 1.04
CA THR A 62 -0.69 2.25 1.25
C THR A 62 -1.96 2.02 0.42
N PHE A 63 -1.82 1.68 -0.86
CA PHE A 63 -2.95 1.42 -1.75
C PHE A 63 -3.67 0.10 -1.46
N LEU A 64 -2.97 -0.92 -0.94
CA LEU A 64 -3.61 -2.13 -0.44
C LEU A 64 -4.49 -1.82 0.78
N LYS A 65 -3.98 -1.05 1.75
CA LYS A 65 -4.80 -0.58 2.90
C LYS A 65 -5.99 0.25 2.42
N TYR A 66 -5.77 1.12 1.43
CA TYR A 66 -6.84 1.89 0.82
C TYR A 66 -7.91 1.00 0.18
N TYR A 67 -7.53 -0.03 -0.59
CA TYR A 67 -8.46 -0.93 -1.28
C TYR A 67 -9.46 -1.61 -0.33
N TYR A 68 -9.00 -1.98 0.87
CA TYR A 68 -9.81 -2.63 1.90
C TYR A 68 -10.57 -1.64 2.82
N GLN A 69 -10.19 -0.36 2.84
CA GLN A 69 -10.86 0.66 3.63
C GLN A 69 -12.28 0.94 3.11
N ASP A 70 -13.25 1.11 4.02
CA ASP A 70 -14.57 1.61 3.64
C ASP A 70 -14.46 3.07 3.17
N LYS A 71 -14.83 3.32 1.91
CA LYS A 71 -14.73 4.63 1.28
C LYS A 71 -15.68 5.66 1.91
N LYS A 72 -16.75 5.21 2.56
CA LYS A 72 -17.70 6.10 3.25
C LYS A 72 -17.10 6.79 4.46
N GLU A 73 -16.02 6.23 5.01
CA GLU A 73 -15.30 6.79 6.16
C GLU A 73 -14.16 7.75 5.73
N ILE A 74 -13.98 7.96 4.43
CA ILE A 74 -12.90 8.80 3.89
C ILE A 74 -13.48 10.10 3.33
N ASP A 75 -13.43 11.17 4.12
CA ASP A 75 -13.83 12.50 3.66
C ASP A 75 -12.90 13.06 2.58
N ASN A 76 -11.60 12.78 2.69
CA ASN A 76 -10.57 13.26 1.76
C ASN A 76 -9.55 12.17 1.45
N ILE A 77 -9.70 11.56 0.26
CA ILE A 77 -8.86 10.47 -0.22
C ILE A 77 -7.37 10.86 -0.21
N LYS A 78 -7.04 12.05 -0.71
CA LYS A 78 -5.65 12.53 -0.77
C LYS A 78 -5.06 12.66 0.62
N ALA A 79 -5.76 13.30 1.56
CA ALA A 79 -5.28 13.49 2.92
C ALA A 79 -5.10 12.15 3.64
N TRP A 80 -6.04 11.22 3.47
CA TRP A 80 -5.97 9.88 4.04
C TRP A 80 -4.76 9.11 3.50
N LEU A 81 -4.58 9.06 2.18
CA LEU A 81 -3.45 8.38 1.54
C LEU A 81 -2.10 8.95 2.00
N LEU A 82 -1.96 10.27 2.04
CA LEU A 82 -0.71 10.90 2.48
C LEU A 82 -0.41 10.65 3.97
N THR A 83 -1.45 10.56 4.81
CA THR A 83 -1.30 10.24 6.23
C THR A 83 -0.82 8.80 6.40
N VAL A 84 -1.49 7.84 5.78
CA VAL A 84 -1.12 6.42 5.86
C VAL A 84 0.29 6.20 5.29
N ALA A 85 0.60 6.78 4.13
CA ALA A 85 1.93 6.68 3.53
C ALA A 85 3.03 7.25 4.43
N SER A 86 2.80 8.42 5.03
CA SER A 86 3.77 9.05 5.93
C SER A 86 4.00 8.19 7.17
N ASN A 87 2.93 7.63 7.76
CA ASN A 87 3.03 6.74 8.92
C ASN A 87 3.84 5.48 8.59
N LEU A 88 3.61 4.85 7.44
CA LEU A 88 4.38 3.70 6.99
C LEU A 88 5.85 4.05 6.74
N ALA A 89 6.14 5.20 6.14
CA ALA A 89 7.51 5.67 5.95
C ALA A 89 8.25 5.88 7.28
N TYR A 90 7.60 6.50 8.27
CA TYR A 90 8.20 6.65 9.60
C TYR A 90 8.36 5.32 10.34
N ASN A 91 7.43 4.37 10.16
CA ASN A 91 7.57 3.03 10.70
C ASN A 91 8.78 2.31 10.10
N TYR A 92 8.98 2.44 8.78
CA TYR A 92 10.14 1.90 8.09
C TYR A 92 11.45 2.44 8.67
N ILE A 93 11.57 3.77 8.83
CA ILE A 93 12.77 4.40 9.44
C ILE A 93 13.05 3.84 10.84
N ARG A 94 12.02 3.72 11.69
CA ARG A 94 12.17 3.21 13.06
C ARG A 94 12.61 1.75 13.09
N ALA A 95 12.06 0.93 12.18
CA ALA A 95 12.45 -0.47 12.05
C ALA A 95 13.91 -0.59 11.59
N GLU A 96 14.32 0.24 10.63
CA GLU A 96 15.68 0.25 10.10
C GLU A 96 16.73 0.67 11.13
N GLN A 97 16.45 1.72 11.91
CA GLN A 97 17.30 2.13 13.03
C GLN A 97 17.43 1.02 14.08
N SER A 98 16.33 0.32 14.38
CA SER A 98 16.33 -0.79 15.33
C SER A 98 17.16 -1.98 14.85
N ARG A 99 17.19 -2.23 13.52
CA ARG A 99 18.05 -3.26 12.91
C ARG A 99 19.52 -2.89 13.03
N LYS A 100 19.88 -1.67 12.61
CA LYS A 100 21.28 -1.17 12.69
C LYS A 100 21.85 -1.24 14.10
N MET A 101 21.09 -0.79 15.12
CA MET A 101 21.55 -0.88 16.51
C MET A 101 21.80 -2.32 16.99
N ARG A 102 21.02 -3.29 16.50
CA ARG A 102 21.22 -4.72 16.85
C ARG A 102 22.45 -5.27 16.15
N GLU A 103 22.65 -4.92 14.89
CA GLU A 103 23.82 -5.33 14.11
C GLU A 103 25.12 -4.78 14.71
N GLU A 104 25.14 -3.50 15.09
CA GLU A 104 26.27 -2.86 15.78
C GLU A 104 26.62 -3.56 17.09
N LYS A 105 25.63 -3.91 17.92
CA LYS A 105 25.86 -4.66 19.17
C LYS A 105 26.48 -6.03 18.91
N VAL A 106 25.96 -6.76 17.93
CA VAL A 106 26.50 -8.09 17.56
C VAL A 106 27.94 -7.98 17.06
N ILE A 107 28.27 -6.95 16.30
CA ILE A 107 29.65 -6.71 15.83
C ILE A 107 30.58 -6.38 17.00
N LEU A 108 30.14 -5.52 17.93
CA LEU A 108 30.92 -5.16 19.12
C LEU A 108 31.17 -6.35 20.06
N GLU A 109 30.21 -7.27 20.19
CA GLU A 109 30.35 -8.48 21.00
C GLU A 109 31.31 -9.50 20.36
N LYS A 110 31.39 -9.57 19.03
CA LYS A 110 32.31 -10.47 18.31
C LYS A 110 33.77 -10.01 18.32
N ASN A 111 34.01 -8.72 18.55
CA ASN A 111 35.34 -8.12 18.56
C ASN A 111 35.96 -8.00 19.97
N LYS A 112 35.27 -8.50 21.00
CA LYS A 112 35.79 -8.65 22.37
C LYS A 112 36.31 -10.06 22.58
#